data_AF-A0A256XAV1-F1
#
_entry.id   AF-A0A256XAV1-F1
#
_cell.length_a   1.000
_cell.length_b   1.000
_cell.length_c   1.000
_cell.angle_alpha   90.00
_cell.angle_beta   90.00
_cell.angle_gamma   90.00
#
_symmetry.space_group_name_H-M   'P 1'
#
loop_
_entity.id
_entity.type
_entity.pdbx_description
1 polymer ?
#
loop_
_entity_poly.entity_id
_entity_poly.type
_entity_poly.pdbx_seq_one_letter_code
_entity_poly.pdbx_strand_id
1 'polypeptide(L)' 'MKIAIPSVDDKGLDSFVEQHFGRAKYYTIIELKGKEIEKIEVIENPFIRHSPGEAR' A
#
# COMPACT_ATOMS: atom_id res chain seq x y z
N MET A 1 15.38 -4.63 1.45
CA MET A 1 14.68 -3.77 0.46
C MET A 1 13.21 -3.71 0.84
N LYS A 2 12.53 -2.58 0.67
CA LYS A 2 11.07 -2.50 0.91
C LYS A 2 10.36 -2.09 -0.37
N ILE A 3 9.24 -2.75 -0.66
CA ILE A 3 8.37 -2.49 -1.82
C ILE A 3 6.98 -2.13 -1.28
N ALA A 4 6.40 -1.02 -1.75
CA ALA A 4 5.03 -0.64 -1.44
C ALA A 4 4.16 -0.80 -2.68
N ILE A 5 3.07 -1.56 -2.56
CA ILE A 5 2.12 -1.82 -3.65
C ILE A 5 0.77 -1.21 -3.27
N PRO A 6 0.18 -0.32 -4.08
CA PRO A 6 -1.16 0.19 -3.83
C PRO A 6 -2.18 -0.95 -4.02
N SER A 7 -3.02 -1.18 -3.01
CA SER A 7 -3.97 -2.30 -2.97
C SER A 7 -5.42 -1.79 -2.89
N VAL A 8 -6.34 -2.48 -3.54
CA VAL A 8 -7.79 -2.15 -3.48
C VAL A 8 -8.42 -2.52 -2.14
N ASP A 9 -7.95 -3.59 -1.49
CA ASP A 9 -8.43 -4.07 -0.20
C ASP A 9 -7.28 -4.51 0.73
N ASP A 10 -7.61 -4.98 1.93
CA ASP A 10 -6.68 -5.30 3.01
C ASP A 10 -6.11 -6.72 2.95
N LYS A 11 -6.30 -7.43 1.83
CA LYS A 11 -5.90 -8.84 1.68
C LYS A 11 -4.41 -9.05 1.37
N GLY A 12 -3.61 -8.00 1.42
CA GLY A 12 -2.16 -8.10 1.20
C GLY A 12 -1.81 -8.64 -0.18
N LEU A 13 -1.07 -9.75 -0.23
CA LEU A 13 -0.62 -10.36 -1.49
C LEU A 13 -1.75 -10.90 -2.36
N ASP A 14 -2.90 -11.22 -1.77
CA ASP A 14 -4.08 -11.69 -2.49
C ASP A 14 -4.97 -10.53 -3.00
N SER A 15 -4.60 -9.28 -2.67
CA SER A 15 -5.31 -8.09 -3.15
C SER A 15 -4.94 -7.79 -4.60
N PHE A 16 -5.84 -7.12 -5.31
CA PHE A 16 -5.50 -6.54 -6.61
C PHE A 16 -4.73 -5.23 -6.44
N VAL A 17 -3.92 -4.89 -7.45
CA VAL A 17 -3.22 -3.61 -7.51
C VAL A 17 -4.22 -2.50 -7.84
N GLU A 18 -4.27 -1.45 -7.03
CA GLU A 18 -5.06 -0.25 -7.31
C GLU A 18 -4.43 0.55 -8.47
N GLN A 19 -5.25 0.93 -9.43
CA GLN A 19 -4.82 1.61 -10.66
C GLN A 19 -4.41 3.06 -10.41
N HIS A 20 -5.03 3.72 -9.42
CA HIS A 20 -4.75 5.11 -9.07
C HIS A 20 -4.01 5.17 -7.74
N PHE A 21 -2.68 5.25 -7.80
CA PHE A 21 -1.83 5.24 -6.59
C PHE A 21 -2.31 6.21 -5.50
N GLY A 22 -2.64 7.46 -5.84
CA GLY A 22 -3.08 8.47 -4.87
C GLY A 22 -4.49 8.25 -4.29
N ARG A 23 -5.28 7.31 -4.82
CA ARG A 23 -6.61 6.94 -4.32
C ARG A 23 -6.62 5.58 -3.62
N ALA A 24 -5.48 4.91 -3.55
CA ALA A 24 -5.36 3.62 -2.91
C ALA A 24 -5.78 3.72 -1.45
N LYS A 25 -6.66 2.80 -1.04
CA LYS A 25 -7.11 2.71 0.34
C LYS A 25 -6.12 1.99 1.23
N TYR A 26 -5.35 1.08 0.64
CA TYR A 26 -4.36 0.29 1.35
C TYR A 26 -3.05 0.28 0.57
N TYR A 27 -1.96 0.07 1.29
CA TYR A 27 -0.67 -0.29 0.70
C TYR A 27 -0.17 -1.58 1.32
N THR A 28 0.18 -2.54 0.48
CA THR A 28 0.88 -3.75 0.89
C THR A 28 2.38 -3.47 0.84
N ILE A 29 3.01 -3.47 2.01
CA ILE A 29 4.44 -3.29 2.20
C ILE A 29 5.09 -4.66 2.31
N ILE A 30 6.05 -4.92 1.43
CA ILE A 30 6.81 -6.17 1.38
C ILE A 30 8.27 -5.85 1.70
N GLU A 31 8.81 -6.49 2.74
CA GLU A 31 10.22 -6.43 3.08
C GLU A 31 10.92 -7.66 2.51
N LEU A 32 11.95 -7.43 1.71
CA LEU A 32 12.78 -8.48 1.13
C LEU A 32 14.18 -8.50 1.74
N LYS A 33 14.63 -9.72 2.04
CA LYS A 33 16.02 -10.05 2.39
C LYS A 33 16.63 -10.87 1.25
N GLY A 34 17.33 -10.19 0.35
CA GLY A 34 17.80 -10.79 -0.89
C GLY A 34 16.61 -11.12 -1.81
N LYS A 35 16.35 -12.41 -2.02
CA LYS A 35 15.24 -12.90 -2.86
C LYS A 35 14.06 -13.46 -2.04
N GLU A 36 14.16 -13.45 -0.72
CA GLU A 36 13.15 -13.98 0.18
C GLU A 36 12.29 -12.86 0.76
N ILE A 37 11.00 -13.13 0.91
CA ILE A 37 10.08 -12.25 1.63
C ILE A 37 10.32 -12.46 3.13
N GLU A 38 10.77 -11.41 3.80
CA GLU A 38 11.01 -11.40 5.24
C GLU A 38 9.75 -10.98 6.01
N LYS A 39 8.98 -10.02 5.48
CA LYS A 39 7.76 -9.50 6.12
C LYS A 39 6.78 -8.98 5.09
N ILE A 40 5.49 -9.13 5.37
CA ILE A 40 4.40 -8.48 4.65
C ILE A 40 3.56 -7.72 5.68
N GLU A 41 3.21 -6.48 5.36
CA GLU A 41 2.38 -5.61 6.19
C GLU A 41 1.39 -4.89 5.30
N VAL A 42 0.15 -4.76 5.76
CA VAL A 42 -0.88 -3.98 5.06
C VAL A 42 -1.17 -2.75 5.89
N ILE A 43 -1.00 -1.57 5.29
CA ILE A 43 -1.28 -0.29 5.93
C ILE A 43 -2.47 0.38 5.24
N GLU A 44 -3.40 0.91 6.03
CA GLU A 44 -4.48 1.76 5.50
C GLU A 44 -3.92 3.15 5.18
N ASN A 45 -4.33 3.73 4.06
CA ASN A 45 -3.95 5.08 3.67
C ASN A 45 -4.74 6.09 4.54
N PRO A 46 -4.08 6.82 5.45
CA PRO A 46 -4.78 7.73 6.36
C PRO A 46 -5.41 8.93 5.64
N PHE A 47 -5.05 9.16 4.37
CA PHE A 47 -5.50 10.33 3.63
C PHE A 47 -6.51 10.03 2.52
N ILE A 48 -7.18 8.87 2.50
CA ILE A 48 -8.23 8.53 1.50
C ILE A 48 -9.24 9.67 1.25
N ARG A 49 -9.51 10.47 2.27
CA ARG A 49 -10.33 11.68 2.19
C ARG A 49 -9.44 12.92 2.17
N HIS A 50 -8.93 13.28 0.99
CA HIS A 50 -8.28 14.57 0.81
C HIS A 50 -9.30 15.63 0.39
N SER A 51 -9.28 16.79 1.04
CA SER A 51 -9.79 18.04 0.46
C SER A 51 -8.71 18.67 -0.42
N PRO A 52 -9.05 19.40 -1.51
CA PRO A 52 -8.04 20.15 -2.26
C PRO A 52 -7.26 21.09 -1.32
N GLY A 53 -5.94 20.95 -1.27
CA GLY A 53 -5.05 21.77 -0.41
C GLY A 53 -4.64 21.11 0.92
N GLU A 54 -5.08 19.88 1.18
CA GLU A 54 -4.72 19.14 2.40
C GLU A 54 -3.42 18.35 2.20
N ALA A 55 -2.29 19.06 2.27
CA ALA A 55 -0.97 18.47 2.50
C ALA A 55 -0.41 19.12 3.77
N ARG A 56 -0.23 18.33 4.83
CA ARG A 56 0.54 18.73 6.01
C ARG A 56 1.90 18.07 5.96
#